data_AF-A0A952D7X3-F1
#
_entry.id   AF-A0A952D7X3-F1
#
_cell.length_a   1.000
_cell.length_b   1.000
_cell.length_c   1.000
_cell.angle_alpha   90.00
_cell.angle_beta   90.00
_cell.angle_gamma   90.00
#
_symmetry.space_group_name_H-M   'P 1'
#
loop_
_entity.id
_entity.type
_entity.pdbx_description
1 polymer ?
#
loop_
_entity_poly.entity_id
_entity_poly.type
_entity_poly.pdbx_seq_one_letter_code
_entity_poly.pdbx_strand_id
1 'polypeptide(L)'
;MIRCIRCLAAMPLAIVAGACAPEPAAGPAAAPDPTVARLVNPDGSYPVSPLAKDVVVVKVLQHGVTNLQQAPSIEEGLQENLGTMVRLARQACSTGMKPDFLLYNEFPLTGYSEGSREEKLRFTIRIPGPETEALGAVARDCDTYLIFGSYARDDEWPGHILSLNAVIDRQGKVVGRYWKTRNVKRLTPGNEIPTTTIEGVRDRYRERYGIEAEFPVLQTEYGNIAVSTVQMDPLVFAAYAMRGVEIMFRTATLFSPFEVRTIAQFNNFYSAMSNITFPPDSPVAAGGGHSLIVGPRGEVLAEEPSNAEAIIEAEIPIAAFRKGRRIPHYPVEVVAPVFGQYVQEIPLNHMDLPSDQLPATGQDMAALLDADSRWLKAAP
;
A
#
# COMPACT_ATOMS: atom_id res chain seq x y z
N MET A 1 -22.97 -74.63 -26.00
CA MET A 1 -21.63 -74.66 -26.61
C MET A 1 -20.69 -73.92 -25.66
N ILE A 2 -20.04 -74.61 -24.71
CA ILE A 2 -18.65 -75.13 -24.78
C ILE A 2 -17.68 -73.92 -24.89
N ARG A 3 -16.87 -73.50 -23.89
CA ARG A 3 -15.95 -74.17 -22.94
C ARG A 3 -15.60 -73.15 -21.81
N CYS A 4 -15.58 -73.50 -20.51
CA CYS A 4 -14.40 -73.92 -19.69
C CYS A 4 -13.34 -72.81 -19.44
N ILE A 5 -12.66 -72.63 -18.29
CA ILE A 5 -12.58 -73.24 -16.95
C ILE A 5 -11.52 -72.47 -16.11
N ARG A 6 -11.68 -72.44 -14.77
CA ARG A 6 -10.68 -72.35 -13.65
C ARG A 6 -9.69 -71.17 -13.44
N CYS A 7 -9.84 -70.56 -12.26
CA CYS A 7 -8.91 -70.49 -11.11
C CYS A 7 -7.41 -70.89 -11.24
N LEU A 8 -6.59 -70.05 -10.57
CA LEU A 8 -5.37 -70.29 -9.77
C LEU A 8 -4.04 -70.67 -10.46
N ALA A 9 -3.06 -69.75 -10.42
CA ALA A 9 -1.66 -70.06 -10.05
C ALA A 9 -0.89 -68.76 -9.72
N ALA A 10 -0.10 -68.81 -8.64
CA ALA A 10 0.74 -67.75 -8.09
C ALA A 10 2.05 -67.55 -8.85
N MET A 11 2.67 -66.37 -8.73
CA MET A 11 4.14 -66.15 -8.82
C MET A 11 4.50 -64.72 -8.30
N PRO A 12 5.76 -64.46 -7.92
CA PRO A 12 6.13 -64.12 -6.55
C PRO A 12 6.32 -62.61 -6.29
N LEU A 13 6.19 -62.27 -5.01
CA LEU A 13 6.48 -60.96 -4.42
C LEU A 13 7.99 -60.66 -4.54
N ALA A 14 8.37 -59.80 -5.48
CA ALA A 14 9.70 -59.18 -5.50
C ALA A 14 9.71 -58.04 -4.48
N ILE A 15 10.32 -58.27 -3.32
CA ILE A 15 10.64 -57.23 -2.34
C ILE A 15 11.76 -56.38 -2.95
N VAL A 16 11.41 -55.25 -3.54
CA VAL A 16 12.37 -54.18 -3.78
C VAL A 16 12.42 -53.35 -2.50
N ALA A 17 13.46 -53.57 -1.71
CA ALA A 17 13.82 -52.68 -0.61
C ALA A 17 14.27 -51.33 -1.20
N GLY A 18 13.31 -50.45 -1.47
CA GLY A 18 13.56 -49.04 -1.68
C GLY A 18 13.97 -48.44 -0.34
N ALA A 19 15.25 -48.08 -0.20
CA ALA A 19 15.72 -47.32 0.93
C ALA A 19 14.94 -46.00 0.98
N CYS A 20 14.04 -45.85 1.97
CA CYS A 20 13.52 -44.54 2.35
C CYS A 20 14.70 -43.71 2.83
N ALA A 21 15.16 -42.76 2.01
CA ALA A 21 15.91 -41.64 2.53
C ALA A 21 14.97 -40.88 3.49
N PRO A 22 15.41 -40.53 4.70
CA PRO A 22 14.60 -39.72 5.59
C PRO A 22 14.41 -38.34 4.94
N GLU A 23 13.17 -37.84 4.93
CA GLU A 23 12.92 -36.43 4.64
C GLU A 23 13.79 -35.57 5.57
N PRO A 24 14.39 -34.48 5.08
CA PRO A 24 15.12 -33.58 5.94
C PRO A 24 14.11 -33.00 6.93
N ALA A 25 14.28 -33.31 8.21
CA ALA A 25 13.54 -32.68 9.28
C ALA A 25 13.66 -31.16 9.10
N ALA A 26 12.52 -30.47 9.04
CA ALA A 26 12.48 -29.01 9.11
C ALA A 26 13.25 -28.60 10.37
N GLY A 27 14.43 -28.02 10.18
CA GLY A 27 15.26 -27.55 11.28
C GLY A 27 14.49 -26.54 12.13
N PRO A 28 14.83 -26.41 13.43
CA PRO A 28 14.20 -25.42 14.28
C PRO A 28 14.31 -24.05 13.61
N ALA A 29 13.19 -23.33 13.55
CA ALA A 29 13.16 -21.96 13.06
C ALA A 29 14.30 -21.17 13.71
N ALA A 30 15.15 -20.55 12.89
CA ALA A 30 16.26 -19.75 13.37
C ALA A 30 15.74 -18.77 14.44
N ALA A 31 16.45 -18.66 15.56
CA ALA A 31 16.12 -17.70 16.60
C ALA A 31 16.00 -16.31 15.95
N PRO A 32 14.96 -15.51 16.27
CA PRO A 32 14.78 -14.21 15.66
C PRO A 32 16.02 -13.36 15.91
N ASP A 33 16.50 -12.72 14.84
CA ASP A 33 17.60 -11.78 14.90
C ASP A 33 17.25 -10.69 15.94
N PRO A 34 18.09 -10.44 16.96
CA PRO A 34 17.82 -9.49 18.03
C PRO A 34 17.68 -8.03 17.54
N THR A 35 17.96 -7.76 16.26
CA THR A 35 17.74 -6.46 15.62
C THR A 35 16.33 -6.28 15.04
N VAL A 36 15.52 -7.34 14.94
CA VAL A 36 14.16 -7.31 14.39
C VAL A 36 13.18 -6.86 15.47
N ALA A 37 12.39 -5.82 15.18
CA ALA A 37 11.43 -5.29 16.13
C ALA A 37 10.39 -6.35 16.50
N ARG A 38 10.12 -6.49 17.80
CA ARG A 38 9.10 -7.43 18.28
C ARG A 38 7.71 -7.00 17.81
N LEU A 39 7.11 -7.77 16.91
CA LEU A 39 5.79 -7.48 16.35
C LEU A 39 4.65 -7.74 17.36
N VAL A 40 4.73 -8.89 18.05
CA VAL A 40 3.66 -9.36 18.94
C VAL A 40 4.25 -9.79 20.29
N ASN A 41 3.65 -9.32 21.38
CA ASN A 41 3.96 -9.72 22.74
C ASN A 41 3.40 -11.12 23.05
N PRO A 42 3.87 -11.82 24.11
CA PRO A 42 3.39 -13.18 24.39
C PRO A 42 1.90 -13.25 24.69
N ASP A 43 1.32 -12.14 25.16
CA ASP A 43 -0.10 -12.00 25.47
C ASP A 43 -0.95 -11.56 24.27
N GLY A 44 -0.34 -11.43 23.08
CA GLY A 44 -0.99 -10.98 21.84
C GLY A 44 -1.14 -9.46 21.73
N SER A 45 -0.70 -8.69 22.73
CA SER A 45 -0.58 -7.23 22.61
C SER A 45 0.56 -6.86 21.64
N TYR A 46 0.64 -5.59 21.28
CA TYR A 46 1.61 -5.07 20.32
C TYR A 46 2.17 -3.74 20.81
N PRO A 47 3.35 -3.32 20.31
CA PRO A 47 3.94 -2.03 20.69
C PRO A 47 3.04 -0.84 20.37
N VAL A 48 2.87 0.08 21.33
CA VAL A 48 2.04 1.29 21.21
C VAL A 48 2.67 2.47 21.92
N SER A 49 2.44 3.69 21.41
CA SER A 49 2.71 4.95 22.12
C SER A 49 1.52 5.34 23.01
N PRO A 50 1.73 6.03 24.16
CA PRO A 50 0.64 6.56 24.96
C PRO A 50 -0.28 7.49 24.15
N LEU A 51 -1.59 7.37 24.34
CA LEU A 51 -2.56 8.23 23.66
C LEU A 51 -2.61 9.62 24.32
N ALA A 52 -2.64 10.67 23.49
CA ALA A 52 -2.90 12.03 23.94
C ALA A 52 -4.40 12.28 24.23
N LYS A 53 -5.30 11.46 23.67
CA LYS A 53 -6.76 11.54 23.85
C LYS A 53 -7.48 10.26 23.47
N ASP A 54 -8.73 10.15 23.92
CA ASP A 54 -9.55 8.94 23.76
C ASP A 54 -10.20 8.79 22.39
N VAL A 55 -10.49 9.91 21.73
CA VAL A 55 -11.14 9.99 20.43
C VAL A 55 -10.33 10.90 19.51
N VAL A 56 -10.02 10.41 18.31
CA VAL A 56 -9.30 11.16 17.28
C VAL A 56 -10.20 11.41 16.08
N VAL A 57 -10.00 12.51 15.36
CA VAL A 57 -10.80 12.93 14.22
C VAL A 57 -9.96 12.75 12.97
N VAL A 58 -10.47 11.93 12.06
CA VAL A 58 -9.89 11.77 10.72
C VAL A 58 -10.74 12.57 9.74
N LYS A 59 -10.08 13.38 8.92
CA LYS A 59 -10.70 14.01 7.75
C LYS A 59 -10.06 13.55 6.46
N VAL A 60 -10.91 13.25 5.50
CA VAL A 60 -10.51 12.86 4.15
C VAL A 60 -10.92 13.97 3.19
N LEU A 61 -9.95 14.44 2.40
CA LEU A 61 -10.14 15.50 1.43
C LEU A 61 -10.19 14.86 0.05
N GLN A 62 -11.39 14.82 -0.51
CA GLN A 62 -11.66 14.36 -1.87
C GLN A 62 -11.60 15.56 -2.81
N HIS A 63 -10.70 15.54 -3.79
CA HIS A 63 -10.55 16.66 -4.72
C HIS A 63 -9.92 16.23 -6.04
N GLY A 64 -10.08 17.08 -7.05
CA GLY A 64 -9.46 16.92 -8.36
C GLY A 64 -8.08 17.56 -8.38
N VAL A 65 -7.34 17.34 -9.47
CA VAL A 65 -5.98 17.86 -9.63
C VAL A 65 -5.76 18.26 -11.07
N THR A 66 -5.00 19.32 -11.29
CA THR A 66 -4.51 19.68 -12.61
C THR A 66 -3.31 18.78 -12.93
N ASN A 67 -3.47 17.90 -13.92
CA ASN A 67 -2.35 17.07 -14.38
C ASN A 67 -1.22 17.96 -14.89
N LEU A 68 0.01 17.77 -14.40
CA LEU A 68 1.12 18.68 -14.73
C LEU A 68 1.48 18.71 -16.22
N GLN A 69 1.06 17.72 -17.02
CA GLN A 69 1.18 17.78 -18.49
C GLN A 69 0.31 18.87 -19.12
N GLN A 70 -0.78 19.22 -18.47
CA GLN A 70 -1.81 20.14 -18.97
C GLN A 70 -1.60 21.57 -18.46
N ALA A 71 -0.73 21.75 -17.47
CA ALA A 71 -0.36 23.06 -16.94
C ALA A 71 0.56 23.82 -17.92
N PRO A 72 0.53 25.17 -17.96
CA PRO A 72 1.42 25.96 -18.82
C PRO A 72 2.90 25.71 -18.51
N SER A 73 3.22 25.47 -17.25
CA SER A 73 4.52 24.98 -16.80
C SER A 73 4.37 24.06 -15.58
N ILE A 74 5.40 23.27 -15.30
CA ILE A 74 5.44 22.37 -14.13
C ILE A 74 5.34 23.18 -12.83
N GLU A 75 6.03 24.32 -12.77
CA GLU A 75 6.04 25.19 -11.59
C GLU A 75 4.65 25.79 -11.34
N GLU A 76 3.99 26.30 -12.37
CA GLU A 76 2.64 26.87 -12.25
C GLU A 76 1.62 25.80 -11.83
N GLY A 77 1.67 24.61 -12.44
CA GLY A 77 0.78 23.50 -12.07
C GLY A 77 1.00 23.02 -10.64
N LEU A 78 2.25 22.91 -10.19
CA LEU A 78 2.57 22.56 -8.80
C LEU A 78 2.07 23.62 -7.82
N GLN A 79 2.25 24.91 -8.14
CA GLN A 79 1.75 26.02 -7.31
C GLN A 79 0.22 26.02 -7.22
N GLU A 80 -0.48 25.79 -8.32
CA GLU A 80 -1.95 25.68 -8.35
C GLU A 80 -2.45 24.51 -7.49
N ASN A 81 -1.89 23.31 -7.71
CA ASN A 81 -2.28 22.12 -6.98
C ASN A 81 -1.95 22.23 -5.49
N LEU A 82 -0.76 22.74 -5.13
CA LEU A 82 -0.39 23.03 -3.76
C LEU A 82 -1.33 24.07 -3.13
N GLY A 83 -1.70 25.12 -3.86
CA GLY A 83 -2.67 26.12 -3.41
C GLY A 83 -4.03 25.51 -3.09
N THR A 84 -4.50 24.57 -3.93
CA THR A 84 -5.72 23.79 -3.69
C THR A 84 -5.62 22.95 -2.42
N MET A 85 -4.52 22.21 -2.24
CA MET A 85 -4.29 21.44 -1.02
C MET A 85 -4.31 22.34 0.21
N VAL A 86 -3.56 23.45 0.21
CA VAL A 86 -3.50 24.41 1.34
C VAL A 86 -4.88 25.00 1.65
N ARG A 87 -5.64 25.42 0.63
CA ARG A 87 -7.02 25.91 0.80
C ARG A 87 -7.89 24.87 1.50
N LEU A 88 -7.88 23.64 0.99
CA LEU A 88 -8.68 22.54 1.51
C LEU A 88 -8.30 22.15 2.93
N ALA A 89 -7.00 22.10 3.26
CA ALA A 89 -6.55 21.87 4.63
C ALA A 89 -7.06 22.98 5.56
N ARG A 90 -6.88 24.25 5.20
CA ARG A 90 -7.37 25.36 6.02
C ARG A 90 -8.88 25.32 6.22
N GLN A 91 -9.64 24.97 5.19
CA GLN A 91 -11.08 24.75 5.29
C GLN A 91 -11.37 23.60 6.27
N ALA A 92 -10.75 22.44 6.07
CA ALA A 92 -10.90 21.28 6.95
C ALA A 92 -10.56 21.57 8.42
N CYS A 93 -9.59 22.46 8.68
CA CYS A 93 -9.19 22.88 10.02
C CYS A 93 -10.14 23.87 10.69
N SER A 94 -10.91 24.63 9.91
CA SER A 94 -11.78 25.72 10.39
C SER A 94 -13.27 25.40 10.35
N THR A 95 -13.68 24.32 9.69
CA THR A 95 -15.06 23.86 9.62
C THR A 95 -15.22 22.45 10.17
N GLY A 96 -16.40 22.11 10.70
CA GLY A 96 -16.66 20.78 11.28
C GLY A 96 -15.82 20.50 12.54
N MET A 97 -15.43 19.26 12.74
CA MET A 97 -14.57 18.85 13.87
C MET A 97 -13.10 19.31 13.70
N LYS A 98 -12.33 19.53 14.77
CA LYS A 98 -10.88 19.79 14.64
C LYS A 98 -10.17 18.50 14.16
N PRO A 99 -9.45 18.50 13.03
CA PRO A 99 -8.79 17.30 12.51
C PRO A 99 -7.52 16.95 13.30
N ASP A 100 -7.32 15.65 13.58
CA ASP A 100 -6.02 15.11 13.99
C ASP A 100 -5.23 14.55 12.82
N PHE A 101 -5.94 14.11 11.78
CA PHE A 101 -5.38 13.66 10.51
C PHE A 101 -6.15 14.29 9.34
N LEU A 102 -5.39 14.81 8.38
CA LEU A 102 -5.85 15.19 7.05
C LEU A 102 -5.29 14.19 6.03
N LEU A 103 -6.17 13.55 5.26
CA LEU A 103 -5.79 12.61 4.21
C LEU A 103 -6.18 13.11 2.82
N TYR A 104 -5.18 13.27 1.96
CA TYR A 104 -5.34 13.54 0.53
C TYR A 104 -5.18 12.26 -0.31
N ASN A 105 -5.48 12.38 -1.60
CA ASN A 105 -5.44 11.27 -2.55
C ASN A 105 -4.00 10.86 -2.97
N GLU A 106 -3.89 10.00 -3.97
CA GLU A 106 -2.62 9.40 -4.42
C GLU A 106 -1.67 10.39 -5.09
N PHE A 107 -2.18 11.40 -5.82
CA PHE A 107 -1.33 12.32 -6.58
C PHE A 107 -1.85 13.78 -6.56
N PRO A 108 -2.14 14.37 -5.39
CA PRO A 108 -2.79 15.68 -5.29
C PRO A 108 -1.90 16.85 -5.74
N LEU A 109 -0.59 16.67 -5.85
CA LEU A 109 0.36 17.68 -6.35
C LEU A 109 0.68 17.52 -7.83
N THR A 110 0.85 16.28 -8.29
CA THR A 110 1.44 15.99 -9.61
C THR A 110 0.40 15.59 -10.66
N GLY A 111 -0.79 15.18 -10.20
CA GLY A 111 -1.73 14.43 -11.02
C GLY A 111 -1.18 13.08 -11.45
N TYR A 112 -1.95 12.41 -12.31
CA TYR A 112 -1.62 11.11 -12.88
C TYR A 112 -1.12 11.30 -14.31
N SER A 113 -0.30 10.36 -14.78
CA SER A 113 0.33 10.44 -16.09
C SER A 113 0.35 9.08 -16.77
N GLU A 114 -0.04 9.04 -18.03
CA GLU A 114 0.17 7.89 -18.93
C GLU A 114 1.41 8.06 -19.82
N GLY A 115 2.13 9.17 -19.69
CA GLY A 115 3.30 9.51 -20.51
C GLY A 115 4.50 8.60 -20.28
N SER A 116 5.60 8.92 -20.96
CA SER A 116 6.86 8.16 -20.82
C SER A 116 7.51 8.37 -19.45
N ARG A 117 8.48 7.51 -19.10
CA ARG A 117 9.30 7.64 -17.89
C ARG A 117 10.01 8.99 -17.85
N GLU A 118 10.61 9.39 -18.97
CA GLU A 118 11.30 10.67 -19.11
C GLU A 118 10.36 11.85 -18.79
N GLU A 119 9.14 11.80 -19.32
CA GLU A 119 8.14 12.83 -19.07
C GLU A 119 7.72 12.85 -17.59
N LYS A 120 7.39 11.68 -17.03
CA LYS A 120 6.98 11.53 -15.62
C LYS A 120 8.06 11.97 -14.64
N LEU A 121 9.33 11.69 -14.91
CA LEU A 121 10.45 12.12 -14.06
C LEU A 121 10.51 13.65 -13.89
N ARG A 122 10.06 14.42 -14.88
CA ARG A 122 10.00 15.88 -14.77
C ARG A 122 8.93 16.35 -13.77
N PHE A 123 7.85 15.59 -13.63
CA PHE A 123 6.71 15.89 -12.74
C PHE A 123 6.91 15.41 -11.30
N THR A 124 7.94 14.58 -11.06
CA THR A 124 8.24 14.08 -9.71
C THR A 124 8.74 15.19 -8.78
N ILE A 125 8.30 15.14 -7.53
CA ILE A 125 8.80 16.00 -6.47
C ILE A 125 9.89 15.31 -5.64
N ARG A 126 10.54 16.06 -4.75
CA ARG A 126 11.40 15.50 -3.70
C ARG A 126 10.67 15.55 -2.37
N ILE A 127 10.85 14.52 -1.55
CA ILE A 127 10.25 14.43 -0.22
C ILE A 127 11.38 14.12 0.78
N PRO A 128 11.83 15.08 1.60
CA PRO A 128 11.27 16.41 1.79
C PRO A 128 11.68 17.37 0.65
N GLY A 129 10.93 18.46 0.52
CA GLY A 129 11.08 19.49 -0.49
C GLY A 129 10.11 20.66 -0.28
N PRO A 130 10.12 21.67 -1.16
CA PRO A 130 9.34 22.90 -1.01
C PRO A 130 7.84 22.66 -0.77
N GLU A 131 7.25 21.68 -1.46
CA GLU A 131 5.83 21.34 -1.31
C GLU A 131 5.54 20.76 0.08
N THR A 132 6.40 19.87 0.59
CA THR A 132 6.25 19.34 1.96
C THR A 132 6.53 20.39 3.03
N GLU A 133 7.38 21.38 2.78
CA GLU A 133 7.64 22.48 3.72
C GLU A 133 6.41 23.40 3.82
N ALA A 134 5.79 23.73 2.69
CA ALA A 134 4.56 24.51 2.64
C ALA A 134 3.40 23.79 3.32
N LEU A 135 3.20 22.50 3.02
CA LEU A 135 2.20 21.67 3.69
C LEU A 135 2.51 21.48 5.19
N GLY A 136 3.79 21.43 5.56
CA GLY A 136 4.25 21.39 6.95
C GLY A 136 3.91 22.65 7.74
N ALA A 137 3.91 23.82 7.10
CA ALA A 137 3.40 25.03 7.75
C ALA A 137 1.91 24.90 8.09
N VAL A 138 1.10 24.39 7.15
CA VAL A 138 -0.34 24.18 7.39
C VAL A 138 -0.60 23.12 8.46
N ALA A 139 0.15 22.01 8.44
CA ALA A 139 0.04 20.94 9.43
C ALA A 139 0.30 21.46 10.85
N ARG A 140 1.33 22.30 11.00
CA ARG A 140 1.68 22.96 12.27
C ARG A 140 0.64 23.98 12.71
N ASP A 141 0.17 24.84 11.82
CA ASP A 141 -0.84 25.86 12.14
C ASP A 141 -2.17 25.23 12.55
N CYS A 142 -2.53 24.10 11.95
CA CYS A 142 -3.74 23.34 12.26
C CYS A 142 -3.57 22.36 13.43
N ASP A 143 -2.33 22.12 13.87
CA ASP A 143 -2.00 21.13 14.88
C ASP A 143 -2.54 19.73 14.51
N THR A 144 -2.21 19.28 13.30
CA THR A 144 -2.72 18.06 12.67
C THR A 144 -1.62 17.29 11.93
N TYR A 145 -1.79 15.99 11.75
CA TYR A 145 -0.98 15.21 10.80
C TYR A 145 -1.54 15.39 9.38
N LEU A 146 -0.67 15.51 8.39
CA LEU A 146 -1.06 15.65 6.97
C LEU A 146 -0.45 14.52 6.14
N ILE A 147 -1.29 13.81 5.40
CA ILE A 147 -0.95 12.60 4.65
C ILE A 147 -1.34 12.77 3.18
N PHE A 148 -0.40 12.49 2.27
CA PHE A 148 -0.67 12.55 0.83
C PHE A 148 0.28 11.64 0.03
N GLY A 149 -0.19 11.14 -1.12
CA GLY A 149 0.64 10.40 -2.07
C GLY A 149 1.36 11.34 -3.06
N SER A 150 2.41 10.87 -3.71
CA SER A 150 3.01 11.58 -4.83
C SER A 150 3.86 10.68 -5.71
N TYR A 151 4.07 11.11 -6.95
CA TYR A 151 5.25 10.69 -7.71
C TYR A 151 6.47 11.44 -7.18
N ALA A 152 7.49 10.70 -6.74
CA ALA A 152 8.70 11.26 -6.19
C ALA A 152 9.96 10.76 -6.91
N ARG A 153 11.02 11.54 -6.81
CA ARG A 153 12.39 11.18 -7.22
C ARG A 153 13.35 11.27 -6.05
N ASP A 154 14.37 10.44 -6.11
CA ASP A 154 15.46 10.38 -5.15
C ASP A 154 16.77 10.17 -5.92
N ASP A 155 17.82 10.92 -5.58
CA ASP A 155 19.12 10.84 -6.27
C ASP A 155 19.79 9.48 -6.05
N GLU A 156 19.38 8.77 -5.01
CA GLU A 156 19.88 7.45 -4.67
C GLU A 156 19.16 6.35 -5.46
N TRP A 157 18.11 6.73 -6.19
CA TRP A 157 17.32 5.91 -7.11
C TRP A 157 17.23 6.58 -8.49
N PRO A 158 18.37 6.80 -9.16
CA PRO A 158 18.41 7.56 -10.40
C PRO A 158 17.54 6.91 -11.49
N GLY A 159 16.69 7.72 -12.13
CA GLY A 159 15.79 7.26 -13.19
C GLY A 159 14.54 6.52 -12.72
N HIS A 160 14.41 6.20 -11.44
CA HIS A 160 13.20 5.58 -10.90
C HIS A 160 12.12 6.63 -10.62
N ILE A 161 10.87 6.29 -10.92
CA ILE A 161 9.70 7.04 -10.47
C ILE A 161 9.14 6.31 -9.25
N LEU A 162 9.29 6.93 -8.09
CA LEU A 162 8.82 6.37 -6.83
C LEU A 162 7.34 6.74 -6.65
N SER A 163 6.51 5.76 -6.30
CA SER A 163 5.16 6.01 -5.78
C SER A 163 5.23 5.89 -4.26
N LEU A 164 5.14 7.02 -3.56
CA LEU A 164 5.27 7.05 -2.12
C LEU A 164 4.27 8.01 -1.47
N ASN A 165 4.00 7.78 -0.19
CA ASN A 165 3.13 8.63 0.62
C ASN A 165 3.94 9.31 1.72
N ALA A 166 3.77 10.62 1.83
CA ALA A 166 4.37 11.40 2.90
C ALA A 166 3.41 11.47 4.10
N VAL A 167 3.97 11.38 5.30
CA VAL A 167 3.30 11.75 6.55
C VAL A 167 4.05 12.92 7.15
N ILE A 168 3.36 14.04 7.28
CA ILE A 168 3.86 15.24 7.94
C ILE A 168 3.24 15.30 9.34
N ASP A 169 4.08 15.48 10.36
CA ASP A 169 3.64 15.61 11.74
C ASP A 169 3.06 16.99 12.06
N ARG A 170 2.54 17.12 13.28
CA ARG A 170 1.97 18.36 13.83
C ARG A 170 2.99 19.46 14.05
N GLN A 171 4.29 19.19 13.92
CA GLN A 171 5.35 20.20 13.95
C GLN A 171 5.73 20.66 12.54
N GLY A 172 5.16 20.04 11.51
CA GLY A 172 5.40 20.34 10.11
C GLY A 172 6.62 19.61 9.53
N LYS A 173 7.05 18.50 10.13
CA LYS A 173 8.17 17.68 9.64
C LYS A 173 7.68 16.41 8.97
N VAL A 174 8.33 16.02 7.88
CA VAL A 174 8.10 14.70 7.27
C VAL A 174 8.64 13.62 8.20
N VAL A 175 7.74 12.83 8.78
CA VAL A 175 8.05 11.72 9.71
C VAL A 175 7.82 10.34 9.10
N GLY A 176 7.17 10.26 7.94
CA GLY A 176 6.96 9.02 7.22
C GLY A 176 7.09 9.17 5.70
N ARG A 177 7.71 8.18 5.06
CA ARG A 177 7.77 8.02 3.60
C ARG A 177 7.41 6.57 3.25
N TYR A 178 6.14 6.33 2.99
CA TYR A 178 5.60 5.00 2.75
C TYR A 178 5.68 4.69 1.26
N TRP A 179 6.64 3.87 0.86
CA TRP A 179 6.71 3.38 -0.52
C TRP A 179 5.56 2.41 -0.77
N LYS A 180 4.99 2.48 -1.97
CA LYS A 180 4.02 1.48 -2.41
C LYS A 180 4.69 0.11 -2.42
N THR A 181 4.10 -0.87 -1.73
CA THR A 181 4.69 -2.20 -1.59
C THR A 181 4.78 -2.91 -2.93
N ARG A 182 3.72 -2.83 -3.75
CA ARG A 182 3.68 -3.37 -5.11
C ARG A 182 2.62 -2.69 -5.97
N ASN A 183 2.78 -2.78 -7.28
CA ASN A 183 1.71 -2.44 -8.22
C ASN A 183 0.78 -3.64 -8.42
N VAL A 184 -0.47 -3.34 -8.76
CA VAL A 184 -1.31 -4.32 -9.44
C VAL A 184 -0.67 -4.66 -10.78
N LYS A 185 -0.64 -5.93 -11.13
CA LYS A 185 -0.07 -6.44 -12.39
C LYS A 185 -1.19 -7.01 -13.22
N ARG A 186 -1.01 -7.04 -14.54
CA ARG A 186 -1.97 -7.58 -15.51
C ARG A 186 -3.33 -6.88 -15.48
N LEU A 187 -3.37 -5.61 -15.05
CA LEU A 187 -4.60 -4.82 -15.00
C LEU A 187 -5.10 -4.48 -16.41
N THR A 188 -4.18 -4.06 -17.28
CA THR A 188 -4.47 -3.69 -18.67
C THR A 188 -3.64 -4.59 -19.60
N PRO A 189 -4.26 -5.35 -20.53
CA PRO A 189 -3.52 -6.18 -21.46
C PRO A 189 -2.50 -5.38 -22.27
N GLY A 190 -1.24 -5.83 -22.27
CA GLY A 190 -0.14 -5.18 -23.01
C GLY A 190 0.34 -3.84 -22.44
N ASN A 191 -0.12 -3.42 -21.26
CA ASN A 191 0.32 -2.18 -20.64
C ASN A 191 0.37 -2.29 -19.11
N GLU A 192 1.53 -2.03 -18.52
CA GLU A 192 1.77 -2.14 -17.08
C GLU A 192 2.19 -0.81 -16.46
N ILE A 193 2.04 -0.66 -15.14
CA ILE A 193 2.39 0.56 -14.41
C ILE A 193 3.92 0.61 -14.22
N PRO A 194 4.65 1.57 -14.82
CA PRO A 194 6.12 1.60 -14.79
C PRO A 194 6.68 2.38 -13.59
N THR A 195 6.04 2.26 -12.41
CA THR A 195 6.51 2.91 -11.18
C THR A 195 7.31 1.92 -10.34
N THR A 196 8.32 2.42 -9.65
CA THR A 196 9.14 1.62 -8.74
C THR A 196 8.43 1.46 -7.40
N THR A 197 8.37 0.21 -6.95
CA THR A 197 7.75 -0.22 -5.70
C THR A 197 8.73 -1.07 -4.91
N ILE A 198 8.44 -1.34 -3.62
CA ILE A 198 9.32 -2.18 -2.79
C ILE A 198 9.55 -3.54 -3.46
N GLU A 199 8.50 -4.20 -3.98
CA GLU A 199 8.62 -5.49 -4.70
C GLU A 199 9.59 -5.43 -5.89
N GLY A 200 9.63 -4.29 -6.59
CA GLY A 200 10.46 -4.09 -7.77
C GLY A 200 11.95 -3.90 -7.49
N VAL A 201 12.34 -3.50 -6.27
CA VAL A 201 13.73 -3.19 -5.90
C VAL A 201 14.09 -3.66 -4.48
N ARG A 202 13.43 -4.73 -4.03
CA ARG A 202 13.34 -5.11 -2.62
C ARG A 202 14.68 -5.28 -1.93
N ASP A 203 15.63 -5.97 -2.55
CA ASP A 203 16.90 -6.29 -1.87
C ASP A 203 17.72 -5.02 -1.65
N ARG A 204 17.87 -4.18 -2.68
CA ARG A 204 18.48 -2.85 -2.56
C ARG A 204 17.70 -1.91 -1.63
N TYR A 205 16.37 -2.01 -1.61
CA TYR A 205 15.52 -1.27 -0.67
C TYR A 205 15.83 -1.67 0.79
N ARG A 206 15.98 -2.97 1.06
CA ARG A 206 16.33 -3.49 2.39
C ARG A 206 17.73 -3.11 2.82
N GLU A 207 18.71 -3.18 1.93
CA GLU A 207 20.08 -2.72 2.21
C GLU A 207 20.09 -1.25 2.65
N ARG A 208 19.21 -0.45 2.06
CA ARG A 208 19.15 0.99 2.27
C ARG A 208 18.32 1.42 3.49
N TYR A 209 17.15 0.82 3.67
CA TYR A 209 16.15 1.26 4.65
C TYR A 209 15.88 0.24 5.76
N GLY A 210 16.42 -0.98 5.64
CA GLY A 210 16.20 -2.08 6.57
C GLY A 210 14.91 -2.86 6.31
N ILE A 211 14.83 -4.06 6.87
CA ILE A 211 13.66 -4.95 6.71
C ILE A 211 12.36 -4.36 7.27
N GLU A 212 12.46 -3.59 8.36
CA GLU A 212 11.31 -2.97 9.02
C GLU A 212 10.62 -1.91 8.14
N ALA A 213 11.35 -1.34 7.17
CA ALA A 213 10.82 -0.34 6.24
C ALA A 213 9.92 -0.94 5.15
N GLU A 214 9.81 -2.27 5.02
CA GLU A 214 8.87 -2.88 4.06
C GLU A 214 7.40 -2.67 4.46
N PHE A 215 7.15 -2.64 5.77
CA PHE A 215 5.83 -2.46 6.36
C PHE A 215 5.90 -1.55 7.60
N PRO A 216 6.31 -0.27 7.45
CA PRO A 216 6.52 0.60 8.58
C PRO A 216 5.19 0.90 9.29
N VAL A 217 5.22 0.98 10.62
CA VAL A 217 4.06 1.42 11.43
C VAL A 217 4.51 2.61 12.25
N LEU A 218 3.91 3.77 12.01
CA LEU A 218 4.20 4.98 12.75
C LEU A 218 3.37 5.00 14.03
N GLN A 219 4.03 4.92 15.17
CA GLN A 219 3.40 5.02 16.49
C GLN A 219 3.26 6.49 16.88
N THR A 220 2.03 7.01 16.81
CA THR A 220 1.71 8.39 17.18
C THR A 220 0.98 8.42 18.53
N GLU A 221 0.87 9.62 19.10
CA GLU A 221 0.01 9.90 20.24
C GLU A 221 -1.50 9.79 19.91
N TYR A 222 -1.85 9.54 18.64
CA TYR A 222 -3.22 9.38 18.15
C TYR A 222 -3.53 7.97 17.65
N GLY A 223 -2.57 7.04 17.71
CA GLY A 223 -2.74 5.70 17.16
C GLY A 223 -1.49 5.16 16.49
N ASN A 224 -1.45 3.85 16.27
CA ASN A 224 -0.52 3.22 15.35
C ASN A 224 -1.10 3.34 13.94
N ILE A 225 -0.40 4.05 13.06
CA ILE A 225 -0.86 4.32 11.70
C ILE A 225 0.07 3.72 10.66
N ALA A 226 -0.49 3.40 9.50
CA ALA A 226 0.28 3.13 8.29
C ALA A 226 -0.43 3.78 7.10
N VAL A 227 0.32 3.97 6.01
CA VAL A 227 -0.21 4.53 4.76
C VAL A 227 0.08 3.57 3.62
N SER A 228 -0.92 3.30 2.77
CA SER A 228 -0.74 2.44 1.60
C SER A 228 -1.56 2.92 0.40
N THR A 229 -0.93 2.83 -0.76
CA THR A 229 -1.54 3.06 -2.08
C THR A 229 -1.87 1.74 -2.79
N VAL A 230 -1.64 0.60 -2.13
CA VAL A 230 -1.98 -0.71 -2.67
C VAL A 230 -3.49 -0.89 -2.62
N GLN A 231 -4.05 -1.49 -3.66
CA GLN A 231 -5.47 -1.84 -3.76
C GLN A 231 -5.59 -3.33 -4.05
N MET A 232 -6.65 -3.96 -3.55
CA MET A 232 -7.01 -5.36 -3.81
C MET A 232 -5.96 -6.40 -3.35
N ASP A 233 -5.19 -6.11 -2.30
CA ASP A 233 -4.14 -7.01 -1.82
C ASP A 233 -4.30 -7.39 -0.34
N PRO A 234 -5.05 -8.47 -0.03
CA PRO A 234 -5.29 -8.86 1.35
C PRO A 234 -4.02 -9.24 2.12
N LEU A 235 -2.96 -9.71 1.45
CA LEU A 235 -1.73 -10.14 2.10
C LEU A 235 -0.90 -8.94 2.57
N VAL A 236 -0.81 -7.88 1.77
CA VAL A 236 -0.15 -6.63 2.16
C VAL A 236 -0.83 -6.02 3.40
N PHE A 237 -2.16 -5.97 3.42
CA PHE A 237 -2.88 -5.41 4.57
C PHE A 237 -2.85 -6.31 5.81
N ALA A 238 -2.83 -7.64 5.63
CA ALA A 238 -2.62 -8.57 6.72
C ALA A 238 -1.23 -8.40 7.36
N ALA A 239 -0.19 -8.15 6.56
CA ALA A 239 1.15 -7.87 7.09
C ALA A 239 1.17 -6.61 7.96
N TYR A 240 0.55 -5.51 7.53
CA TYR A 240 0.40 -4.31 8.36
C TYR A 240 -0.41 -4.57 9.65
N ALA A 241 -1.48 -5.35 9.56
CA ALA A 241 -2.31 -5.68 10.70
C ALA A 241 -1.57 -6.56 11.73
N MET A 242 -0.74 -7.50 11.28
CA MET A 242 0.17 -8.28 12.14
C MET A 242 1.21 -7.41 12.85
N ARG A 243 1.49 -6.22 12.34
CA ARG A 243 2.39 -5.23 12.94
C ARG A 243 1.67 -4.22 13.86
N GLY A 244 0.37 -4.42 14.10
CA GLY A 244 -0.38 -3.64 15.08
C GLY A 244 -0.87 -2.29 14.58
N VAL A 245 -1.15 -2.15 13.27
CA VAL A 245 -1.86 -0.97 12.74
C VAL A 245 -3.27 -0.87 13.34
N GLU A 246 -3.65 0.35 13.69
CA GLU A 246 -4.96 0.69 14.23
C GLU A 246 -5.78 1.54 13.26
N ILE A 247 -5.12 2.42 12.52
CA ILE A 247 -5.73 3.25 11.47
C ILE A 247 -4.89 3.09 10.19
N MET A 248 -5.50 2.51 9.16
CA MET A 248 -4.91 2.36 7.82
C MET A 248 -5.35 3.52 6.93
N PHE A 249 -4.43 4.41 6.60
CA PHE A 249 -4.67 5.49 5.64
C PHE A 249 -4.39 4.99 4.24
N ARG A 250 -5.29 5.29 3.31
CA ARG A 250 -5.24 4.79 1.95
C ARG A 250 -5.44 5.92 0.96
N THR A 251 -4.57 5.96 -0.02
CA THR A 251 -4.60 6.94 -1.11
C THR A 251 -4.93 6.22 -2.41
N ALA A 252 -5.79 6.78 -3.25
CA ALA A 252 -6.14 6.17 -4.52
C ALA A 252 -6.29 7.19 -5.65
N THR A 253 -6.02 6.70 -6.86
CA THR A 253 -6.55 7.23 -8.12
C THR A 253 -7.83 6.48 -8.52
N LEU A 254 -7.88 5.17 -8.25
CA LEU A 254 -9.03 4.30 -8.45
C LEU A 254 -9.02 3.21 -7.37
N PHE A 255 -10.20 2.83 -6.87
CA PHE A 255 -10.33 1.78 -5.86
C PHE A 255 -11.76 1.20 -5.85
N SER A 256 -12.02 0.23 -4.95
CA SER A 256 -13.35 -0.30 -4.69
C SER A 256 -13.77 -0.05 -3.23
N PRO A 257 -14.89 0.65 -2.95
CA PRO A 257 -15.41 0.83 -1.60
C PRO A 257 -15.69 -0.49 -0.87
N PHE A 258 -16.10 -1.52 -1.62
CA PHE A 258 -16.29 -2.87 -1.09
C PHE A 258 -14.99 -3.42 -0.49
N GLU A 259 -13.89 -3.29 -1.22
CA GLU A 259 -12.59 -3.77 -0.76
C GLU A 259 -12.11 -3.04 0.49
N VAL A 260 -12.29 -1.71 0.58
CA VAL A 260 -11.88 -0.93 1.76
C VAL A 260 -12.57 -1.44 3.03
N ARG A 261 -13.88 -1.69 2.93
CA ARG A 261 -14.70 -2.21 4.03
C ARG A 261 -14.29 -3.62 4.41
N THR A 262 -14.12 -4.50 3.43
CA THR A 262 -13.77 -5.91 3.65
C THR A 262 -12.37 -6.06 4.24
N ILE A 263 -11.40 -5.27 3.78
CA ILE A 263 -10.04 -5.28 4.31
C ILE A 263 -10.00 -4.75 5.74
N ALA A 264 -10.72 -3.67 6.04
CA ALA A 264 -10.85 -3.18 7.41
C ALA A 264 -11.46 -4.23 8.34
N GLN A 265 -12.50 -4.94 7.88
CA GLN A 265 -13.15 -5.99 8.63
C GLN A 265 -12.24 -7.19 8.91
N PHE A 266 -11.57 -7.74 7.89
CA PHE A 266 -10.73 -8.93 8.05
C PHE A 266 -9.47 -8.65 8.88
N ASN A 267 -8.96 -7.44 8.81
CA ASN A 267 -7.75 -7.05 9.52
C ASN A 267 -8.03 -6.30 10.83
N ASN A 268 -9.31 -6.10 11.16
CA ASN A 268 -9.79 -5.47 12.39
C ASN A 268 -9.07 -4.14 12.63
N PHE A 269 -9.11 -3.19 11.70
CA PHE A 269 -8.57 -1.83 11.86
C PHE A 269 -9.55 -0.79 11.32
N TYR A 270 -9.41 0.47 11.73
CA TYR A 270 -10.05 1.56 11.01
C TYR A 270 -9.34 1.80 9.68
N SER A 271 -10.07 2.22 8.65
CA SER A 271 -9.46 2.60 7.38
C SER A 271 -10.06 3.89 6.86
N ALA A 272 -9.23 4.79 6.37
CA ALA A 272 -9.65 6.01 5.68
C ALA A 272 -9.10 5.97 4.25
N MET A 273 -9.94 6.23 3.26
CA MET A 273 -9.59 6.19 1.85
C MET A 273 -9.90 7.53 1.20
N SER A 274 -8.87 8.20 0.67
CA SER A 274 -9.02 9.38 -0.18
C SER A 274 -8.79 9.00 -1.64
N ASN A 275 -9.75 9.36 -2.47
CA ASN A 275 -9.67 9.19 -3.92
C ASN A 275 -9.74 10.54 -4.64
N ILE A 276 -9.09 10.58 -5.80
CA ILE A 276 -9.14 11.72 -6.71
C ILE A 276 -10.54 11.90 -7.31
N THR A 277 -10.93 13.13 -7.67
CA THR A 277 -12.07 13.37 -8.56
C THR A 277 -11.62 13.65 -9.99
N PHE A 278 -12.44 13.28 -10.97
CA PHE A 278 -12.15 13.48 -12.38
C PHE A 278 -13.10 14.53 -13.01
N PRO A 279 -12.69 15.19 -14.10
CA PRO A 279 -13.60 15.99 -14.90
C PRO A 279 -14.87 15.20 -15.30
N PRO A 280 -16.08 15.81 -15.27
CA PRO A 280 -17.33 15.10 -15.55
C PRO A 280 -17.41 14.44 -16.95
N ASP A 281 -16.66 14.96 -17.91
CA ASP A 281 -16.56 14.47 -19.28
C ASP A 281 -15.46 13.41 -19.49
N SER A 282 -14.68 13.11 -18.45
CA SER A 282 -13.65 12.08 -18.49
C SER A 282 -14.27 10.68 -18.63
N PRO A 283 -13.70 9.78 -19.47
CA PRO A 283 -14.18 8.39 -19.57
C PRO A 283 -14.07 7.61 -18.25
N VAL A 284 -13.24 8.08 -17.32
CA VAL A 284 -13.06 7.47 -15.99
C VAL A 284 -13.81 8.23 -14.88
N ALA A 285 -14.69 9.18 -15.21
CA ALA A 285 -15.41 10.00 -14.22
C ALA A 285 -16.19 9.17 -13.18
N ALA A 286 -16.77 8.04 -13.60
CA ALA A 286 -17.49 7.14 -12.71
C ALA A 286 -16.61 6.45 -11.65
N GLY A 287 -15.28 6.47 -11.82
CA GLY A 287 -14.32 5.96 -10.84
C GLY A 287 -13.76 7.04 -9.91
N GLY A 288 -14.12 8.31 -10.12
CA GLY A 288 -13.66 9.44 -9.31
C GLY A 288 -14.51 9.63 -8.06
N GLY A 289 -13.87 10.09 -6.99
CA GLY A 289 -14.49 10.31 -5.69
C GLY A 289 -14.81 9.03 -4.93
N HIS A 290 -15.98 8.93 -4.29
CA HIS A 290 -16.35 7.80 -3.42
C HIS A 290 -15.49 7.64 -2.15
N SER A 291 -14.73 8.67 -1.75
CA SER A 291 -13.90 8.63 -0.56
C SER A 291 -14.72 8.27 0.68
N LEU A 292 -14.13 7.50 1.59
CA LEU A 292 -14.85 6.96 2.74
C LEU A 292 -13.94 6.71 3.95
N ILE A 293 -14.54 6.70 5.14
CA ILE A 293 -13.93 6.28 6.39
C ILE A 293 -14.73 5.10 6.93
N VAL A 294 -14.04 4.02 7.29
CA VAL A 294 -14.65 2.76 7.72
C VAL A 294 -14.14 2.30 9.08
N GLY A 295 -15.03 1.68 9.84
CA GLY A 295 -14.72 1.03 11.10
C GLY A 295 -14.15 -0.38 10.93
N PRO A 296 -13.67 -0.98 12.04
CA PRO A 296 -13.02 -2.28 12.06
C PRO A 296 -13.94 -3.47 11.80
N ARG A 297 -15.25 -3.27 11.63
CA ARG A 297 -16.20 -4.29 11.22
C ARG A 297 -16.71 -4.05 9.78
N GLY A 298 -16.09 -3.12 9.05
CA GLY A 298 -16.47 -2.76 7.68
C GLY A 298 -17.70 -1.85 7.60
N GLU A 299 -18.12 -1.26 8.73
CA GLU A 299 -19.13 -0.22 8.76
C GLU A 299 -18.59 1.08 8.16
N VAL A 300 -19.40 1.76 7.34
CA VAL A 300 -19.05 3.09 6.81
C VAL A 300 -19.39 4.13 7.87
N LEU A 301 -18.40 4.90 8.29
CA LEU A 301 -18.55 5.98 9.27
C LEU A 301 -18.85 7.32 8.58
N ALA A 302 -18.23 7.56 7.42
CA ALA A 302 -18.47 8.72 6.56
C ALA A 302 -18.13 8.36 5.11
N GLU A 303 -18.82 8.95 4.14
CA GLU A 303 -18.61 8.73 2.71
C GLU A 303 -19.06 9.97 1.93
N GLU A 304 -18.31 10.32 0.87
CA GLU A 304 -18.79 11.19 -0.21
C GLU A 304 -19.02 10.30 -1.44
N PRO A 305 -20.27 9.92 -1.75
CA PRO A 305 -20.56 8.91 -2.76
C PRO A 305 -20.54 9.46 -4.19
N SER A 306 -20.16 10.73 -4.40
CA SER A 306 -20.09 11.34 -5.73
C SER A 306 -18.65 11.64 -6.14
N ASN A 307 -18.49 12.12 -7.38
CA ASN A 307 -17.25 12.63 -7.96
C ASN A 307 -17.03 14.14 -7.69
N ALA A 308 -17.62 14.68 -6.61
CA ALA A 308 -17.50 16.11 -6.26
C ALA A 308 -16.34 16.36 -5.27
N GLU A 309 -15.79 17.58 -5.26
CA GLU A 309 -14.86 18.01 -4.19
C GLU A 309 -15.60 18.00 -2.85
N ALA A 310 -15.03 17.34 -1.84
CA ALA A 310 -15.64 17.21 -0.53
C ALA A 310 -14.60 17.03 0.59
N ILE A 311 -15.03 17.34 1.81
CA ILE A 311 -14.30 17.00 3.04
C ILE A 311 -15.26 16.16 3.89
N ILE A 312 -14.91 14.89 4.10
CA ILE A 312 -15.65 14.01 5.01
C ILE A 312 -14.86 13.82 6.30
N GLU A 313 -15.58 13.58 7.40
CA GLU A 313 -14.98 13.51 8.73
C GLU A 313 -15.63 12.42 9.59
N ALA A 314 -14.84 11.76 10.43
CA ALA A 314 -15.33 10.80 11.40
C ALA A 314 -14.48 10.79 12.67
N GLU A 315 -15.14 10.50 13.79
CA GLU A 315 -14.48 10.21 15.07
C GLU A 315 -14.05 8.73 15.14
N ILE A 316 -12.84 8.51 15.63
CA ILE A 316 -12.23 7.21 15.85
C ILE A 316 -12.01 7.07 17.37
N PRO A 317 -12.79 6.24 18.08
CA PRO A 317 -12.66 6.03 19.52
C PRO A 317 -11.44 5.14 19.85
N ILE A 318 -10.23 5.68 19.63
CA ILE A 318 -8.98 4.94 19.64
C ILE A 318 -8.63 4.32 21.01
N ALA A 319 -8.96 4.98 22.12
CA ALA A 319 -8.74 4.40 23.46
C ALA A 319 -9.64 3.19 23.70
N ALA A 320 -10.92 3.28 23.31
CA ALA A 320 -11.85 2.17 23.40
C ALA A 320 -11.42 1.00 22.49
N PHE A 321 -10.92 1.33 21.29
CA PHE A 321 -10.42 0.34 20.34
C PHE A 321 -9.17 -0.39 20.84
N ARG A 322 -8.26 0.30 21.54
CA ARG A 322 -7.06 -0.31 22.15
C ARG A 322 -7.36 -1.20 23.35
N LYS A 323 -8.44 -0.92 24.09
CA LYS A 323 -8.73 -1.58 25.37
C LYS A 323 -8.90 -3.10 25.20
N GLY A 324 -7.92 -3.85 25.68
CA GLY A 324 -7.93 -5.33 25.62
C GLY A 324 -7.72 -5.89 24.21
N ARG A 325 -7.34 -5.06 23.25
CA ARG A 325 -7.10 -5.47 21.87
C ARG A 325 -5.83 -6.30 21.76
N ARG A 326 -5.87 -7.28 20.86
CA ARG A 326 -4.74 -8.11 20.44
C ARG A 326 -4.60 -8.06 18.92
N ILE A 327 -3.46 -8.51 18.42
CA ILE A 327 -3.25 -8.73 16.99
C ILE A 327 -4.33 -9.67 16.42
N PRO A 328 -4.81 -9.45 15.18
CA PRO A 328 -5.82 -10.33 14.59
C PRO A 328 -5.34 -11.79 14.48
N HIS A 329 -6.29 -12.72 14.51
CA HIS A 329 -5.99 -14.15 14.53
C HIS A 329 -5.79 -14.67 13.10
N TYR A 330 -4.52 -14.80 12.69
CA TYR A 330 -4.16 -15.43 11.42
C TYR A 330 -3.67 -16.86 11.65
N PRO A 331 -4.22 -17.88 10.96
CA PRO A 331 -3.79 -19.26 11.10
C PRO A 331 -2.51 -19.52 10.28
N VAL A 332 -1.44 -18.77 10.54
CA VAL A 332 -0.21 -18.74 9.72
C VAL A 332 0.41 -20.13 9.58
N GLU A 333 0.45 -20.91 10.67
CA GLU A 333 0.98 -22.28 10.65
C GLU A 333 0.15 -23.23 9.78
N VAL A 334 -1.18 -23.05 9.74
CA VAL A 334 -2.08 -23.89 8.94
C VAL A 334 -1.87 -23.65 7.45
N VAL A 335 -1.64 -22.40 7.05
CA VAL A 335 -1.46 -22.03 5.63
C VAL A 335 0.00 -22.15 5.17
N ALA A 336 0.97 -22.25 6.07
CA ALA A 336 2.40 -22.25 5.76
C ALA A 336 2.81 -23.29 4.70
N PRO A 337 2.34 -24.56 4.72
CA PRO A 337 2.71 -25.54 3.70
C PRO A 337 2.23 -25.17 2.29
N VAL A 338 1.08 -24.50 2.18
CA VAL A 338 0.55 -24.01 0.89
C VAL A 338 1.36 -22.81 0.42
N PHE A 339 1.62 -21.87 1.32
CA PHE A 339 2.34 -20.63 0.99
C PHE A 339 3.80 -20.93 0.62
N GLY A 340 4.42 -21.94 1.23
CA GLY A 340 5.78 -22.38 0.89
C GLY A 340 5.91 -23.03 -0.49
N GLN A 341 4.81 -23.54 -1.06
CA GLN A 341 4.79 -24.07 -2.43
C GLN A 341 4.41 -23.02 -3.48
N TYR A 342 3.74 -21.95 -3.07
CA TYR A 342 3.31 -20.89 -3.98
C TYR A 342 4.52 -20.08 -4.47
N VAL A 343 4.63 -19.93 -5.79
CA VAL A 343 5.64 -19.09 -6.43
C VAL A 343 4.93 -18.07 -7.30
N GLN A 344 5.10 -16.80 -6.95
CA GLN A 344 4.58 -15.66 -7.71
C GLN A 344 5.07 -15.66 -9.17
N GLU A 345 4.23 -15.18 -10.08
CA GLU A 345 4.53 -15.10 -11.53
C GLU A 345 5.82 -14.32 -11.80
N ILE A 346 5.86 -13.09 -11.29
CA ILE A 346 6.96 -12.15 -11.52
C ILE A 346 7.90 -12.21 -10.31
N PRO A 347 9.19 -12.49 -10.51
CA PRO A 347 10.20 -12.40 -9.45
C PRO A 347 10.25 -11.03 -8.76
N LEU A 348 10.78 -11.01 -7.54
CA LEU A 348 11.20 -9.78 -6.87
C LEU A 348 12.35 -9.13 -7.66
N ASN A 349 12.58 -7.84 -7.42
CA ASN A 349 13.71 -7.08 -7.98
C ASN A 349 13.68 -6.89 -9.51
N HIS A 350 12.54 -7.13 -10.17
CA HIS A 350 12.39 -6.96 -11.63
C HIS A 350 12.61 -5.51 -12.12
N MET A 351 12.68 -4.53 -11.22
CA MET A 351 13.00 -3.14 -11.51
C MET A 351 14.36 -2.71 -10.96
N ASP A 352 15.16 -3.61 -10.36
CA ASP A 352 16.52 -3.30 -9.90
C ASP A 352 17.49 -3.34 -11.10
N LEU A 353 17.31 -2.38 -11.99
CA LEU A 353 18.00 -2.24 -13.26
C LEU A 353 18.79 -0.92 -13.28
N PRO A 354 19.86 -0.84 -14.09
CA PRO A 354 20.48 0.43 -14.44
C PRO A 354 19.46 1.44 -15.00
N SER A 355 19.65 2.73 -14.73
CA SER A 355 18.68 3.78 -15.04
C SER A 355 18.34 3.90 -16.53
N ASP A 356 19.26 3.52 -17.41
CA ASP A 356 19.13 3.48 -18.87
C ASP A 356 18.39 2.22 -19.37
N GLN A 357 18.23 1.20 -18.53
CA GLN A 357 17.53 -0.05 -18.83
C GLN A 357 16.13 -0.13 -18.22
N LEU A 358 15.76 0.82 -17.35
CA LEU A 358 14.40 0.91 -16.85
C LEU A 358 13.41 1.06 -18.02
N PRO A 359 12.18 0.53 -17.90
CA PRO A 359 11.15 0.64 -18.95
C PRO A 359 10.74 2.09 -19.17
N ALA A 360 10.64 2.53 -20.42
CA ALA A 360 10.30 3.91 -20.77
C ALA A 360 8.79 4.12 -20.84
N THR A 361 8.02 3.08 -21.17
CA THR A 361 6.57 3.13 -21.32
C THR A 361 5.88 2.01 -20.55
N GLY A 362 4.56 2.04 -20.47
CA GLY A 362 3.80 0.93 -19.90
C GLY A 362 3.87 -0.34 -20.76
N GLN A 363 4.05 -0.21 -22.08
CA GLN A 363 4.31 -1.33 -22.97
C GLN A 363 5.68 -1.96 -22.72
N ASP A 364 6.72 -1.13 -22.52
CA ASP A 364 8.06 -1.65 -22.17
C ASP A 364 8.03 -2.37 -20.82
N MET A 365 7.28 -1.84 -19.85
CA MET A 365 7.08 -2.50 -18.57
C MET A 365 6.35 -3.84 -18.74
N ALA A 366 5.32 -3.91 -19.60
CA ALA A 366 4.64 -5.15 -19.91
C ALA A 366 5.59 -6.18 -20.54
N ALA A 367 6.41 -5.76 -21.51
CA ALA A 367 7.42 -6.60 -22.14
C ALA A 367 8.47 -7.11 -21.13
N LEU A 368 8.92 -6.26 -20.20
CA LEU A 368 9.82 -6.64 -19.11
C LEU A 368 9.17 -7.70 -18.20
N LEU A 369 7.92 -7.49 -17.76
CA LEU A 369 7.21 -8.46 -16.94
C LEU A 369 6.97 -9.79 -17.66
N ASP A 370 6.64 -9.77 -18.95
CA ASP A 370 6.51 -10.99 -19.74
C ASP A 370 7.84 -11.72 -19.89
N ALA A 371 8.91 -10.97 -20.15
CA ALA A 371 10.27 -11.48 -20.23
C ALA A 371 10.76 -12.06 -18.89
N ASP A 372 10.21 -11.65 -17.75
CA ASP A 372 10.54 -12.18 -16.42
C ASP A 372 9.58 -13.23 -15.89
N SER A 373 8.38 -13.36 -16.48
CA SER A 373 7.32 -14.24 -16.02
C SER A 373 7.76 -15.71 -15.96
N ARG A 374 7.73 -16.27 -14.76
CA ARG A 374 7.97 -17.71 -14.54
C ARG A 374 6.89 -18.56 -15.20
N TRP A 375 5.67 -18.06 -15.27
CA TRP A 375 4.52 -18.81 -15.75
C TRP A 375 4.48 -18.84 -17.29
N LEU A 376 4.84 -17.74 -17.96
CA LEU A 376 4.93 -17.72 -19.43
C LEU A 376 6.12 -18.53 -19.95
N LYS A 377 7.27 -18.50 -19.26
CA LYS A 377 8.45 -19.31 -19.61
C LYS A 377 8.25 -20.81 -19.41
N ALA A 378 7.36 -21.19 -18.51
CA ALA A 378 7.05 -22.58 -18.18
C ALA A 378 5.94 -23.18 -19.08
N ALA A 379 5.37 -22.40 -20.00
CA ALA A 379 4.44 -22.92 -20.98
C ALA A 379 5.17 -23.85 -21.97
N PRO A 380 4.63 -25.05 -22.27
CA PRO A 380 5.28 -26.06 -23.09
C PRO A 380 5.49 -25.67 -24.55
#